data_AF-A0A2D4JU17-F1
#
_entry.id   AF-A0A2D4JU17-F1
#
_cell.length_a   1.000
_cell.length_b   1.000
_cell.length_c   1.000
_cell.angle_alpha   90.00
_cell.angle_beta   90.00
_cell.angle_gamma   90.00
#
_symmetry.space_group_name_H-M   'P 1'
#
loop_
_entity.id
_entity.type
_entity.pdbx_description
1 polymer ?
#
loop_
_entity_poly.entity_id
_entity_poly.type
_entity_poly.pdbx_seq_one_letter_code
_entity_poly.pdbx_strand_id
1 'polypeptide(L)'
;PAGEAQHLQLRLLRLRPLRLSMATSGEWGEEGVTYAELGSDVALTCPGGNPSSTTRWQRHGGSGLPSDSRIQQGQLLLSHVDLSSEGTYSCQDGAGLLLGSVAVRVGRLPGPPSVSCRASNYENFSCFWTPSVETHLPTRYITSYLSPVKRVGPCVQDPG
;
A
#
# COMPACT_ATOMS: atom_id res chain seq x y z
N PRO A 1 -32.36 -57.52 -6.46
CA PRO A 1 -31.02 -57.24 -5.89
C PRO A 1 -30.46 -55.94 -6.51
N ALA A 2 -30.76 -54.76 -5.94
CA ALA A 2 -30.04 -54.17 -4.80
C ALA A 2 -28.54 -54.10 -5.16
N GLY A 3 -27.95 -52.95 -5.51
CA GLY A 3 -27.91 -51.63 -4.86
C GLY A 3 -26.42 -51.22 -4.95
N GLU A 4 -25.96 -49.98 -4.90
CA GLU A 4 -26.55 -48.70 -4.57
C GLU A 4 -25.46 -47.66 -4.93
N ALA A 5 -25.83 -46.55 -5.57
CA ALA A 5 -24.92 -45.46 -5.85
C ALA A 5 -24.59 -44.73 -4.54
N GLN A 6 -23.31 -44.67 -4.14
CA GLN A 6 -22.93 -43.98 -2.92
C GLN A 6 -22.97 -42.47 -3.12
N HIS A 7 -23.99 -41.92 -2.49
CA HIS A 7 -24.39 -40.53 -2.41
C HIS A 7 -23.31 -39.65 -1.75
N LEU A 8 -23.00 -38.54 -2.41
CA LEU A 8 -22.25 -37.41 -1.89
C LEU A 8 -23.04 -36.78 -0.73
N GLN A 9 -22.55 -36.87 0.51
CA GLN A 9 -23.09 -36.14 1.66
C GLN A 9 -21.96 -35.41 2.37
N LEU A 10 -21.53 -34.29 1.80
CA LEU A 10 -20.70 -33.33 2.51
C LEU A 10 -21.63 -32.50 3.41
N ARG A 11 -21.74 -32.90 4.68
CA ARG A 11 -22.40 -32.10 5.71
C ARG A 11 -21.71 -30.74 5.78
N LEU A 12 -22.37 -29.69 5.31
CA LEU A 12 -21.99 -28.31 5.58
C LEU A 12 -22.15 -28.06 7.08
N LEU A 13 -21.08 -28.27 7.85
CA LEU A 13 -20.99 -27.66 9.18
C LEU A 13 -21.05 -26.15 8.96
N ARG A 14 -22.09 -25.50 9.48
CA ARG A 14 -22.14 -24.04 9.57
C ARG A 14 -21.05 -23.58 10.52
N LEU A 15 -19.88 -23.28 9.98
CA LEU A 15 -18.83 -22.57 10.68
C LEU A 15 -19.38 -21.18 11.02
N ARG A 16 -19.53 -20.90 12.32
CA ARG A 16 -19.76 -19.54 12.80
C ARG A 16 -18.54 -18.71 12.38
N PRO A 17 -18.71 -17.53 11.75
CA PRO A 17 -17.57 -16.69 11.48
C PRO A 17 -17.02 -16.23 12.83
N LEU A 18 -15.84 -16.72 13.20
CA LEU A 18 -15.02 -16.00 14.15
C LEU A 18 -14.74 -14.64 13.49
N ARG A 19 -15.07 -13.56 14.20
CA ARG A 19 -14.67 -12.21 13.77
C ARG A 19 -13.15 -12.26 13.54
N LEU A 20 -12.72 -12.16 12.29
CA LEU A 20 -11.33 -11.84 12.01
C LEU A 20 -11.12 -10.43 12.53
N SER A 21 -10.53 -10.29 13.72
CA SER A 21 -9.85 -9.05 14.05
C SER A 21 -8.70 -8.94 13.06
N MET A 22 -8.76 -7.94 12.17
CA MET A 22 -7.60 -7.53 11.40
C MET A 22 -6.58 -7.02 12.42
N ALA A 23 -5.65 -7.88 12.81
CA ALA A 23 -4.43 -7.42 13.43
C ALA A 23 -3.67 -6.68 12.32
N THR A 24 -3.51 -5.37 12.49
CA THR A 24 -2.71 -4.54 11.60
C THR A 24 -1.28 -5.09 11.64
N SER A 25 -0.92 -5.84 10.62
CA SER A 25 0.41 -6.43 10.48
C SER A 25 1.37 -5.34 10.04
N GLY A 26 1.99 -4.67 11.01
CA GLY A 26 3.00 -3.63 10.79
C GLY A 26 2.41 -2.35 10.18
N GLU A 27 2.73 -1.21 10.79
CA GLU A 27 2.48 0.10 10.18
C GLU A 27 3.33 0.19 8.91
N TRP A 28 2.71 -0.09 7.77
CA TRP A 28 3.30 0.19 6.46
C TRP A 28 3.22 1.69 6.24
N GLY A 29 4.36 2.33 6.01
CA GLY A 29 4.46 3.75 5.75
C GLY A 29 5.26 4.49 6.81
N GLU A 30 5.98 5.53 6.41
CA GLU A 30 6.60 6.42 7.38
C GLU A 30 5.50 7.30 7.98
N GLU A 31 5.61 7.59 9.29
CA GLU A 31 4.67 8.47 9.96
C GLU A 31 4.60 9.82 9.23
N GLY A 32 3.38 10.27 8.92
CA GLY A 32 3.18 11.53 8.18
C GLY A 32 3.37 11.42 6.66
N VAL A 33 3.49 10.23 6.08
CA VAL A 33 3.51 10.02 4.62
C VAL A 33 2.19 9.41 4.13
N THR A 34 1.60 10.03 3.12
CA THR A 34 0.46 9.49 2.36
C THR A 34 0.95 9.06 0.97
N TYR A 35 0.68 7.81 0.61
CA TYR A 35 0.99 7.27 -0.71
C TYR A 35 -0.27 7.32 -1.58
N ALA A 36 -0.13 7.78 -2.82
CA ALA A 36 -1.22 7.85 -3.77
C ALA A 36 -0.84 7.20 -5.11
N GLU A 37 -1.84 6.64 -5.79
CA GLU A 37 -1.65 6.09 -7.13
C GLU A 37 -1.76 7.21 -8.19
N LEU A 38 -0.93 7.15 -9.23
CA LEU A 38 -1.00 8.07 -10.37
C LEU A 38 -2.41 8.09 -10.97
N GLY A 39 -2.96 9.30 -11.11
CA GLY A 39 -4.30 9.57 -11.64
C GLY A 39 -5.44 9.37 -10.65
N SER A 40 -5.16 8.94 -9.42
CA SER A 40 -6.16 8.77 -8.35
C SER A 40 -6.51 10.10 -7.67
N ASP A 41 -7.62 10.09 -6.93
CA ASP A 41 -7.99 11.19 -6.04
C ASP A 41 -7.58 10.84 -4.60
N VAL A 42 -6.97 11.78 -3.89
CA VAL A 42 -6.53 11.60 -2.49
C VAL A 42 -7.04 12.71 -1.60
N ALA A 43 -7.55 12.34 -0.42
CA ALA A 43 -7.98 13.27 0.61
C ALA A 43 -6.98 13.28 1.77
N LEU A 44 -6.33 14.42 1.99
CA LEU A 44 -5.40 14.61 3.10
C LEU A 44 -6.15 15.08 4.34
N THR A 45 -5.92 14.38 5.44
CA THR A 45 -6.44 14.76 6.76
C THR A 45 -5.35 15.48 7.54
N CYS A 46 -5.71 16.58 8.19
CA CYS A 46 -4.78 17.34 9.03
C CYS A 46 -4.52 16.56 10.34
N PRO A 47 -3.27 16.19 10.67
CA PRO A 47 -2.97 15.40 11.87
C PRO A 47 -3.40 16.08 13.17
N GLY A 48 -3.21 17.42 13.27
CA GLY A 48 -3.62 18.24 14.41
C GLY A 48 -4.96 18.97 14.20
N GLY A 49 -5.73 18.60 13.16
CA GLY A 49 -6.95 19.29 12.79
C GLY A 49 -8.14 18.92 13.66
N ASN A 50 -8.90 19.91 14.13
CA ASN A 50 -10.18 19.68 14.80
C ASN A 50 -11.32 19.84 13.77
N PRO A 51 -12.28 18.90 13.66
CA PRO A 51 -13.43 19.00 12.74
C PRO A 51 -14.26 20.29 12.90
N SER A 52 -14.22 20.92 14.08
CA SER A 52 -14.91 22.18 14.36
C SER A 52 -14.10 23.45 13.99
N SER A 53 -12.86 23.29 13.52
CA SER A 53 -11.95 24.41 13.22
C SER A 53 -11.76 24.60 11.71
N THR A 54 -11.70 25.86 11.27
CA THR A 54 -11.38 26.17 9.87
C THR A 54 -9.90 25.91 9.63
N THR A 55 -9.59 24.83 8.91
CA THR A 55 -8.23 24.44 8.56
C THR A 55 -7.85 25.04 7.20
N ARG A 56 -6.71 25.73 7.14
CA ARG A 56 -6.12 26.24 5.91
C ARG A 56 -4.98 25.33 5.47
N TRP A 57 -4.95 24.96 4.20
CA TRP A 57 -3.91 24.14 3.63
C TRP A 57 -2.91 24.96 2.82
N GLN A 58 -1.64 24.58 2.88
CA GLN A 58 -0.57 25.19 2.10
C GLN A 58 0.41 24.10 1.65
N ARG A 59 0.96 24.25 0.45
CA ARG A 59 2.08 23.43 0.00
C ARG A 59 3.39 24.07 0.43
N HIS A 60 4.30 23.26 0.97
CA HIS A 60 5.64 23.70 1.35
C HIS A 60 6.38 24.27 0.12
N GLY A 61 7.07 25.39 0.29
CA GLY A 61 7.75 26.11 -0.80
C GLY A 61 6.93 27.24 -1.44
N GLY A 62 5.68 27.44 -0.99
CA GLY A 62 4.89 28.63 -1.39
C GLY A 62 4.34 28.58 -2.83
N SER A 63 4.46 27.45 -3.52
CA SER A 63 4.01 27.25 -4.91
C SER A 63 2.49 27.27 -5.10
N GLY A 64 1.71 27.60 -4.08
CA GLY A 64 0.26 27.38 -4.05
C GLY A 64 -0.11 25.90 -4.02
N LEU A 65 -1.39 25.62 -3.76
CA LEU A 65 -1.95 24.28 -3.92
C LEU A 65 -2.13 23.95 -5.41
N PRO A 66 -2.08 22.67 -5.83
CA PRO A 66 -2.40 22.28 -7.20
C PRO A 66 -3.77 22.83 -7.65
N SER A 67 -3.90 23.20 -8.92
CA SER A 67 -5.11 23.86 -9.46
C SER A 67 -6.39 23.05 -9.25
N ASP A 68 -6.29 21.72 -9.29
CA ASP A 68 -7.43 20.81 -9.14
C ASP A 68 -7.72 20.44 -7.68
N SER A 69 -7.07 21.11 -6.73
CA SER A 69 -7.28 20.87 -5.31
C SER A 69 -8.54 21.55 -4.77
N ARG A 70 -9.19 20.91 -3.80
CA ARG A 70 -10.41 21.42 -3.14
C ARG A 70 -10.31 21.19 -1.64
N ILE A 71 -10.76 22.14 -0.84
CA ILE A 71 -10.86 21.94 0.61
C ILE A 71 -12.31 21.63 0.96
N GLN A 72 -12.56 20.47 1.55
CA GLN A 72 -13.90 20.03 1.99
C GLN A 72 -13.83 19.52 3.42
N GLN A 73 -14.65 20.08 4.32
CA GLN A 73 -14.71 19.66 5.74
C GLN A 73 -13.34 19.64 6.44
N GLY A 74 -12.46 20.59 6.11
CA GLY A 74 -11.10 20.68 6.66
C GLY A 74 -10.07 19.72 6.04
N GLN A 75 -10.48 18.83 5.13
CA GLN A 75 -9.58 17.98 4.36
C GLN A 75 -9.19 18.64 3.04
N LEU A 76 -7.97 18.35 2.57
CA LEU A 76 -7.50 18.76 1.24
C LEU A 76 -7.69 17.59 0.28
N LEU A 77 -8.61 17.74 -0.68
CA LEU A 77 -8.81 16.82 -1.78
C LEU A 77 -7.90 17.23 -2.94
N LEU A 78 -7.03 16.32 -3.38
CA LEU A 78 -6.25 16.43 -4.60
C LEU A 78 -6.85 15.48 -5.62
N SER A 79 -7.25 15.99 -6.78
CA SER A 79 -7.80 15.17 -7.86
C SER A 79 -6.74 14.84 -8.90
N HIS A 80 -6.84 13.64 -9.50
CA HIS A 80 -5.97 13.18 -10.58
C HIS A 80 -4.47 13.38 -10.32
N VAL A 81 -3.97 12.91 -9.17
CA VAL A 81 -2.60 13.20 -8.75
C VAL A 81 -1.56 12.68 -9.73
N ASP A 82 -0.50 13.46 -9.91
CA ASP A 82 0.66 13.09 -10.74
C ASP A 82 1.97 13.27 -9.94
N LEU A 83 3.11 13.03 -10.58
CA LEU A 83 4.42 13.22 -9.93
C LEU A 83 4.66 14.69 -9.52
N SER A 84 4.00 15.66 -10.17
CA SER A 84 4.11 17.08 -9.80
C SER A 84 3.32 17.42 -8.53
N SER A 85 2.39 16.54 -8.13
CA SER A 85 1.58 16.64 -6.92
C SER A 85 2.36 16.20 -5.67
N GLU A 86 3.51 15.53 -5.83
CA GLU A 86 4.37 15.10 -4.73
C GLU A 86 4.90 16.27 -3.90
N GLY A 87 4.98 16.10 -2.58
CA GLY A 87 5.56 17.10 -1.70
C GLY A 87 4.89 17.18 -0.34
N THR A 88 5.30 18.16 0.45
CA THR A 88 4.79 18.33 1.82
C THR A 88 3.67 19.37 1.85
N TYR A 89 2.53 18.97 2.42
CA TYR A 89 1.36 19.81 2.62
C TYR A 89 1.21 20.08 4.11
N SER A 90 1.14 21.35 4.49
CA SER A 90 0.92 21.77 5.86
C SER A 90 -0.51 22.26 6.05
N CYS A 91 -1.08 21.94 7.21
CA CYS A 91 -2.34 22.48 7.66
C CYS A 91 -2.11 23.49 8.78
N GLN A 92 -2.81 24.61 8.71
CA GLN A 92 -2.76 25.72 9.65
C GLN A 92 -4.15 26.02 10.20
N ASP A 93 -4.23 26.55 11.41
CA ASP A 93 -5.48 27.05 11.97
C ASP A 93 -5.88 28.41 11.39
N GLY A 94 -6.99 28.97 11.87
CA GLY A 94 -7.47 30.29 11.46
C GLY A 94 -6.53 31.45 11.81
N ALA A 95 -5.62 31.26 12.78
CA ALA A 95 -4.61 32.24 13.19
C ALA A 95 -3.28 32.09 12.45
N GLY A 96 -3.12 31.04 11.64
CA GLY A 96 -1.89 30.73 10.90
C GLY A 96 -0.90 29.87 11.68
N LEU A 97 -1.29 29.27 12.81
CA LEU A 97 -0.44 28.32 13.54
C LEU A 97 -0.42 26.98 12.82
N LEU A 98 0.77 26.40 12.64
CA LEU A 98 0.96 25.09 12.05
C LEU A 98 0.35 24.00 12.95
N LEU A 99 -0.65 23.28 12.43
CA LEU A 99 -1.31 22.16 13.10
C LEU A 99 -0.62 20.82 12.78
N GLY A 100 -0.03 20.71 11.59
CA GLY A 100 0.68 19.50 11.17
C GLY A 100 1.06 19.54 9.70
N SER A 101 1.76 18.50 9.27
CA SER A 101 2.19 18.33 7.88
C SER A 101 2.09 16.89 7.44
N VAL A 102 1.79 16.69 6.16
CA VAL A 102 1.72 15.37 5.51
C VAL A 102 2.53 15.43 4.23
N ALA A 103 3.44 14.47 4.03
CA ALA A 103 4.16 14.29 2.79
C ALA A 103 3.36 13.38 1.86
N VAL A 104 3.14 13.80 0.62
CA VAL A 104 2.48 13.01 -0.41
C VAL A 104 3.54 12.46 -1.36
N ARG A 105 3.52 11.14 -1.56
CA ARG A 105 4.31 10.43 -2.58
C ARG A 105 3.36 9.78 -3.57
N VAL A 106 3.66 9.89 -4.84
CA VAL A 106 2.77 9.45 -5.92
C VAL A 106 3.51 8.44 -6.79
N GLY A 107 2.85 7.33 -7.11
CA GLY A 107 3.43 6.35 -8.00
C GLY A 107 2.46 5.31 -8.51
N ARG A 108 2.98 4.16 -8.92
CA ARG A 108 2.20 3.07 -9.51
C ARG A 108 2.20 1.86 -8.60
N LEU A 109 1.12 1.09 -8.67
CA LEU A 109 1.07 -0.22 -8.04
C LEU A 109 2.15 -1.15 -8.62
N PRO A 110 2.86 -1.93 -7.78
CA PRO A 110 3.82 -2.89 -8.28
C PRO A 110 3.11 -4.01 -9.05
N GLY A 111 3.60 -4.30 -10.25
CA GLY A 111 3.16 -5.45 -11.05
C GLY A 111 3.92 -6.74 -10.68
N PRO A 112 3.48 -7.90 -11.20
CA PRO A 112 4.22 -9.15 -11.07
C PRO A 112 5.64 -8.99 -11.62
N PRO A 113 6.71 -9.26 -10.85
CA PRO A 113 8.07 -9.13 -11.35
C PRO A 113 8.39 -10.26 -12.34
N SER A 114 9.32 -10.00 -13.25
CA SER A 114 9.85 -11.05 -14.11
C SER A 114 10.89 -11.84 -13.32
N VAL A 115 10.62 -13.13 -13.09
CA VAL A 115 11.47 -14.02 -12.29
C VAL A 115 12.21 -14.98 -13.21
N SER A 116 13.53 -15.05 -13.08
CA SER A 116 14.39 -16.00 -13.78
C SER A 116 15.24 -16.77 -12.78
N CYS A 117 15.20 -18.10 -12.86
CA CYS A 117 15.95 -18.96 -11.96
C CYS A 117 17.05 -19.72 -12.71
N ARG A 118 18.22 -19.81 -12.10
CA ARG A 118 19.38 -20.54 -12.59
C ARG A 118 19.87 -21.51 -11.53
N ALA A 119 19.91 -22.78 -11.88
CA ALA A 119 20.58 -23.81 -11.09
C ALA A 119 22.09 -23.75 -11.35
N SER A 120 22.89 -23.65 -10.29
CA SER A 120 24.34 -23.78 -10.36
C SER A 120 24.76 -25.24 -10.26
N ASN A 121 23.98 -26.06 -9.54
CA ASN A 121 24.09 -27.51 -9.46
C ASN A 121 22.74 -28.10 -8.99
N TYR A 122 22.71 -29.37 -8.60
CA TYR A 122 21.48 -30.07 -8.16
C TYR A 122 20.98 -29.65 -6.76
N GLU A 123 21.81 -28.99 -5.96
CA GLU A 123 21.50 -28.52 -4.59
C GLU A 123 21.27 -27.01 -4.51
N ASN A 124 21.87 -26.25 -5.43
CA ASN A 124 21.94 -24.79 -5.39
C ASN A 124 21.29 -24.17 -6.63
N PHE A 125 20.25 -23.39 -6.39
CA PHE A 125 19.57 -22.57 -7.38
C PHE A 125 19.48 -21.13 -6.88
N SER A 126 19.63 -20.21 -7.82
CA SER A 126 19.54 -18.77 -7.61
C SER A 126 18.40 -18.24 -8.46
N CYS A 127 17.54 -17.41 -7.88
CA CYS A 127 16.48 -16.74 -8.63
C CYS A 127 16.73 -15.23 -8.59
N PHE A 128 16.61 -14.62 -9.75
CA PHE A 128 16.75 -13.19 -9.97
C PHE A 128 15.40 -12.65 -10.41
N TRP A 129 15.09 -11.43 -10.01
CA TRP A 129 13.87 -10.78 -10.45
C TRP A 129 14.12 -9.35 -10.87
N THR A 130 13.35 -8.90 -11.85
CA THR A 130 13.33 -7.52 -12.32
C THR A 130 11.92 -6.95 -12.17
N PRO A 131 11.77 -5.70 -11.69
CA PRO A 131 10.47 -5.04 -11.69
C PRO A 131 9.91 -4.98 -13.10
N SER A 132 8.62 -5.29 -13.26
CA SER A 132 7.93 -5.17 -14.55
C SER A 132 7.50 -3.75 -14.88
N VAL A 133 7.42 -2.89 -13.86
CA VAL A 133 7.01 -1.49 -13.96
C VAL A 133 7.83 -0.66 -12.98
N GLU A 134 8.20 0.55 -13.39
CA GLU A 134 8.74 1.55 -12.46
C GLU A 134 7.60 2.13 -11.62
N THR A 135 7.66 1.88 -10.31
CA THR A 135 6.59 2.28 -9.38
C THR A 135 6.72 3.71 -8.90
N HIS A 136 7.91 4.32 -9.02
CA HIS A 136 8.27 5.60 -8.39
C HIS A 136 8.09 5.61 -6.86
N LEU A 137 7.91 4.44 -6.24
CA LEU A 137 7.70 4.29 -4.80
C LEU A 137 8.70 3.27 -4.22
N PRO A 138 9.10 3.41 -2.94
CA PRO A 138 9.89 2.41 -2.25
C PRO A 138 9.20 1.04 -2.31
N THR A 139 9.80 0.09 -3.03
CA THR A 139 9.20 -1.23 -3.28
C THR A 139 10.10 -2.31 -2.69
N ARG A 140 9.51 -3.21 -1.89
CA ARG A 140 10.19 -4.35 -1.28
C ARG A 140 9.55 -5.64 -1.75
N TYR A 141 10.37 -6.64 -2.08
CA TYR A 141 9.91 -7.97 -2.49
C TYR A 141 10.02 -8.96 -1.32
N ILE A 142 9.04 -9.83 -1.18
CA ILE A 142 9.05 -10.95 -0.23
C ILE A 142 9.26 -12.22 -1.03
N THR A 143 10.31 -12.97 -0.69
CA THR A 143 10.77 -14.13 -1.46
C THR A 143 10.62 -15.41 -0.66
N SER A 144 9.94 -16.40 -1.23
CA SER A 144 9.75 -17.73 -0.64
C SER A 144 9.76 -18.81 -1.71
N TYR A 145 10.07 -20.05 -1.33
CA TYR A 145 10.04 -21.20 -2.22
C TYR A 145 9.26 -22.37 -1.60
N LEU A 146 8.71 -23.22 -2.46
CA LEU A 146 8.02 -24.44 -2.06
C LEU A 146 8.88 -25.66 -2.44
N SER A 147 9.30 -26.42 -1.43
CA SER A 147 10.03 -27.68 -1.62
C SER A 147 9.13 -28.83 -2.10
N PRO A 148 9.69 -29.91 -2.67
CA PRO A 148 8.92 -31.08 -3.12
C PRO A 148 8.08 -31.74 -2.02
N VAL A 149 8.51 -31.63 -0.76
CA VAL A 149 7.76 -32.09 0.42
C VAL A 149 6.71 -31.07 0.91
N LYS A 150 6.33 -30.12 0.05
CA LYS A 150 5.34 -29.06 0.31
C LYS A 150 5.64 -28.17 1.52
N ARG A 151 6.92 -28.02 1.88
CA ARG A 151 7.34 -27.06 2.92
C ARG A 151 7.72 -25.75 2.27
N VAL A 152 7.19 -24.66 2.81
CA VAL A 152 7.55 -23.28 2.43
C VAL A 152 8.79 -22.87 3.20
N GLY A 153 9.83 -22.40 2.51
CA GLY A 153 11.04 -21.85 3.09
C GLY A 153 11.27 -20.40 2.63
N PRO A 154 11.93 -19.56 3.44
CA PRO A 154 12.36 -18.23 3.01
C PRO A 154 13.52 -18.36 2.02
N CYS A 155 13.54 -17.52 0.99
CA CYS A 155 14.76 -17.34 0.19
C CYS A 155 15.67 -16.34 0.89
N VAL A 156 16.97 -16.63 0.94
CA VAL A 156 17.98 -15.68 1.42
C VAL A 156 18.32 -14.76 0.27
N GLN A 157 18.12 -13.46 0.44
CA GLN A 157 18.56 -12.46 -0.51
C GLN A 157 20.08 -12.26 -0.31
N ASP A 158 20.88 -12.38 -1.37
CA ASP A 158 22.31 -12.07 -1.30
C ASP A 158 22.50 -10.63 -0.82
N PRO A 159 23.43 -10.38 0.12
CA PRO A 159 23.81 -9.01 0.47
C PRO A 159 24.43 -8.37 -0.77
N GLY A 160 23.75 -7.35 -1.30
CA GLY A 160 24.18 -6.58 -2.47
C GLY A 160 25.42 -5.75 -2.21
#